data_AF-A0A966YHQ7-F1
#
_entry.id   AF-A0A966YHQ7-F1
#
_cell.length_a   1.000
_cell.length_b   1.000
_cell.length_c   1.000
_cell.angle_alpha   90.00
_cell.angle_beta   90.00
_cell.angle_gamma   90.00
#
_symmetry.space_group_name_H-M   'P 1'
#
loop_
_entity.id
_entity.type
_entity.pdbx_description
1 polymer ?
#
loop_
_entity_poly.entity_id
_entity_poly.type
_entity_poly.pdbx_seq_one_letter_code
_entity_poly.pdbx_strand_id
1 'polypeptide(L)' 'IDWFQPLFNEAPELVDGQLVVPDRPGHGFTFDRKAVAHHAVD' A
#
# COMPACT_ATOMS: atom_id res chain seq x y z
N ILE A 1 9.17 1.71 -0.61
CA ILE A 1 8.85 2.01 -2.03
C ILE A 1 7.99 3.24 -2.01
N ASP A 2 8.57 4.37 -2.38
CA ASP A 2 8.10 5.63 -1.81
C ASP A 2 6.99 6.28 -2.64
N TRP A 3 6.93 5.95 -3.93
CA TRP A 3 5.98 6.57 -4.85
C TRP A 3 4.53 6.09 -4.66
N PHE A 4 4.30 4.81 -4.35
CA PHE A 4 2.95 4.26 -4.21
C PHE A 4 2.50 4.05 -2.77
N GLN A 5 3.44 3.86 -1.83
CA GLN A 5 3.10 3.51 -0.46
C GLN A 5 2.11 4.48 0.19
N PRO A 6 2.17 5.81 -0.04
CA PRO A 6 1.19 6.74 0.54
C PRO A 6 -0.26 6.51 0.11
N LEU A 7 -0.53 5.70 -0.92
CA LEU A 7 -1.90 5.36 -1.34
C LEU A 7 -2.57 4.29 -0.47
N PHE A 8 -1.84 3.63 0.43
CA PHE A 8 -2.31 2.49 1.20
C PHE A 8 -2.20 2.72 2.71
N ASN A 9 -3.10 2.11 3.49
CA ASN A 9 -3.06 2.17 4.96
C ASN A 9 -1.93 1.33 5.56
N GLU A 10 -1.45 0.34 4.81
CA GLU A 10 -0.39 -0.57 5.21
C GLU A 10 0.88 -0.34 4.41
N ALA A 11 2.03 -0.41 5.09
CA ALA A 11 3.34 -0.34 4.46
C ALA A 11 3.87 -1.75 4.15
N PRO A 12 4.44 -1.99 2.95
CA PRO A 12 5.14 -3.23 2.66
C PRO A 12 6.40 -3.36 3.53
N GLU A 13 6.63 -4.56 4.06
CA GLU A 13 7.84 -4.87 4.83
C GLU A 13 8.89 -5.54 3.93
N LEU A 14 10.14 -5.08 4.05
CA LEU A 14 11.29 -5.68 3.38
C LEU A 14 12.21 -6.31 4.42
N VAL A 15 12.44 -7.62 4.31
CA VAL A 15 13.39 -8.38 5.14
C VAL A 15 14.42 -9.00 4.21
N ASP A 16 15.70 -8.69 4.43
CA ASP A 16 16.81 -9.18 3.60
C ASP A 16 16.62 -8.93 2.09
N GLY A 17 16.04 -7.78 1.74
CA GLY A 17 15.74 -7.40 0.36
C GLY A 17 14.54 -8.12 -0.27
N GLN A 18 13.80 -8.91 0.52
CA GLN A 18 12.61 -9.63 0.08
C GLN A 18 11.34 -8.99 0.64
N LEU A 19 10.28 -8.96 -0.18
CA LEU A 19 8.97 -8.50 0.25
C LEU A 19 8.29 -9.57 1.11
N VAL A 20 7.87 -9.20 2.32
CA VAL A 20 7.07 -10.07 3.19
C VAL A 20 5.65 -10.16 2.63
N VAL A 21 5.17 -11.37 2.36
CA VAL A 21 3.77 -11.62 1.98
C VAL A 21 2.93 -11.68 3.25
N PRO A 22 1.92 -10.81 3.41
CA PRO A 22 1.11 -10.78 4.63
C PRO A 22 0.04 -11.88 4.65
N ASP A 23 -0.34 -12.32 5.85
CA ASP A 23 -1.46 -13.27 6.06
C ASP A 23 -2.84 -12.61 5.98
N ARG A 24 -2.90 -11.29 5.77
CA ARG A 24 -4.17 -10.55 5.64
C ARG A 24 -4.90 -11.01 4.36
N PRO A 25 -6.23 -11.22 4.39
CA PRO A 25 -6.98 -11.65 3.22
C PRO A 25 -6.93 -10.63 2.06
N GLY A 26 -7.20 -11.15 0.86
CA GLY A 26 -7.21 -10.36 -0.37
C GLY A 26 -5.78 -10.04 -0.85
N HIS A 27 -5.55 -8.80 -1.29
CA HIS A 27 -4.24 -8.36 -1.77
C HIS A 27 -3.24 -8.06 -0.64
N GLY A 28 -3.70 -8.08 0.62
CA GLY A 28 -2.85 -7.80 1.78
C GLY A 28 -2.75 -6.32 2.17
N PHE A 29 -3.41 -5.40 1.45
CA PHE A 29 -3.44 -3.97 1.74
C PHE A 29 -4.77 -3.34 1.31
N THR A 30 -5.03 -2.14 1.83
CA THR A 30 -6.23 -1.35 1.57
C THR A 30 -5.87 0.08 1.22
N PHE A 31 -6.63 0.70 0.32
CA PHE A 31 -6.40 2.09 -0.07
C PHE A 31 -6.71 3.06 1.07
N ASP A 32 -5.85 4.06 1.26
CA ASP A 32 -6.22 5.29 1.96
C ASP A 32 -7.11 6.11 1.03
N ARG A 33 -8.40 6.20 1.39
CA ARG A 33 -9.39 6.91 0.58
C ARG A 33 -9.09 8.40 0.43
N LYS A 34 -8.44 9.03 1.41
CA LYS A 34 -8.07 10.45 1.31
C LYS A 34 -6.93 10.64 0.32
N ALA A 35 -5.91 9.79 0.39
CA ALA A 35 -4.79 9.82 -0.54
C ALA A 35 -5.25 9.55 -1.98
N VAL A 36 -6.11 8.56 -2.19
CA VAL A 36 -6.67 8.28 -3.52
C VAL A 36 -7.51 9.44 -4.04
N ALA A 37 -8.38 10.02 -3.20
CA ALA A 37 -9.22 11.16 -3.61
C ALA A 37 -8.40 12.40 -4.00
N HIS A 38 -7.23 12.62 -3.41
CA HIS A 38 -6.33 13.70 -3.80
C HIS A 38 -5.82 13.59 -5.24
N HIS A 39 -5.78 12.38 -5.80
CA HIS A 39 -5.28 12.09 -7.14
C HIS A 39 -6.39 11.77 -8.15
N ALA A 40 -7.66 12.03 -7.81
CA ALA A 40 -8.77 11.79 -8.73
C ALA A 40 -8.68 12.72 -9.95
N VAL A 41 -9.08 12.20 -11.12
CA VAL A 41 -9.27 12.95 -12.37
C VAL A 41 -10.76 12.96 -12.72
N ASP A 42 -11.24 14.09 -13.28
CA ASP A 42 -12.63 14.28 -13.72
C ASP A 42 -13.00 13.41 -14.93
#